data_AF-Q2UFX0-F1
#
_entry.id   AF-Q2UFX0-F1
#
_cell.length_a   1.000
_cell.length_b   1.000
_cell.length_c   1.000
_cell.angle_alpha   90.00
_cell.angle_beta   90.00
_cell.angle_gamma   90.00
#
_symmetry.space_group_name_H-M   'P 1'
#
loop_
_entity.id
_entity.type
_entity.pdbx_description
1 polymer ?
#
loop_
_entity_poly.entity_id
_entity_poly.type
_entity_poly.pdbx_seq_one_letter_code
_entity_poly.pdbx_strand_id
1 'polypeptide(L)'
;MRTARRNSWEQGIRINYVAPWYTSPFPFSFAANQMEAYIKSAIRSPTYEAELISKGVEFAPQEDVAKCFMRIATDRSINGHSLMITPASVAKEGFMDIDMDDYTEGYFKRTQDVQLRIIEDQWVEGWEKGRTAEGGKKP
;
A
#
# COMPACT_ATOMS: atom_id res chain seq x y z
N MET A 1 -2.03 -6.67 -1.95
CA MET A 1 -3.07 -5.64 -1.73
C MET A 1 -3.93 -5.35 -2.97
N ARG A 2 -3.39 -5.51 -4.19
CA ARG A 2 -4.09 -5.23 -5.46
C ARG A 2 -5.39 -6.00 -5.71
N THR A 3 -5.45 -7.28 -5.33
CA THR A 3 -6.64 -8.13 -5.50
C THR A 3 -7.68 -7.92 -4.40
N ALA A 4 -7.26 -7.79 -3.13
CA ALA A 4 -8.19 -7.64 -2.01
C ALA A 4 -9.00 -6.33 -2.08
N ARG A 5 -8.36 -5.17 -2.34
CA ARG A 5 -9.09 -3.89 -2.42
C ARG A 5 -10.17 -3.87 -3.51
N ARG A 6 -9.89 -4.56 -4.61
CA ARG A 6 -10.71 -4.58 -5.83
C ARG A 6 -11.94 -5.49 -5.68
N ASN A 7 -11.93 -6.39 -4.69
CA ASN A 7 -13.05 -7.28 -4.37
C ASN A 7 -13.79 -6.87 -3.08
N SER A 8 -13.15 -6.14 -2.18
CA SER A 8 -13.73 -5.78 -0.88
C SER A 8 -14.54 -4.48 -0.87
N TRP A 9 -14.48 -3.66 -1.94
CA TRP A 9 -15.26 -2.41 -2.01
C TRP A 9 -16.78 -2.67 -2.00
N GLU A 10 -17.23 -3.81 -2.55
CA GLU A 10 -18.64 -4.22 -2.55
C GLU A 10 -19.18 -4.46 -1.13
N GLN A 11 -18.28 -4.72 -0.17
CA GLN A 11 -18.61 -4.94 1.24
C GLN A 11 -18.58 -3.62 2.05
N GLY A 12 -18.34 -2.48 1.40
CA GLY A 12 -18.10 -1.20 2.08
C GLY A 12 -16.78 -1.17 2.88
N ILE A 13 -15.92 -2.18 2.72
CA ILE A 13 -14.64 -2.27 3.42
C ILE A 13 -13.58 -1.53 2.61
N ARG A 14 -12.85 -0.64 3.29
CA ARG A 14 -11.71 0.07 2.71
C ARG A 14 -10.42 -0.64 3.08
N ILE A 15 -9.55 -0.84 2.09
CA ILE A 15 -8.29 -1.55 2.24
C ILE A 15 -7.18 -0.63 1.78
N ASN A 16 -6.26 -0.34 2.68
CA ASN A 16 -5.07 0.48 2.42
C ASN A 16 -3.83 -0.29 2.83
N TYR A 17 -2.74 -0.11 2.08
CA TYR A 17 -1.43 -0.60 2.47
C TYR A 17 -0.66 0.53 3.13
N VAL A 18 -0.04 0.25 4.27
CA VAL A 18 0.87 1.19 4.92
C VAL A 18 2.24 0.54 4.96
N ALA A 19 3.22 1.17 4.32
CA ALA A 19 4.62 0.78 4.35
C ALA A 19 5.35 1.55 5.45
N PRO A 20 5.65 0.93 6.60
CA PRO A 20 6.41 1.54 7.70
C PRO A 20 7.93 1.58 7.44
N TRP A 21 8.38 0.84 6.43
CA TRP A 21 9.75 0.78 5.94
C TRP A 21 9.66 0.77 4.42
N TYR A 22 10.43 1.65 3.78
CA TYR A 22 10.63 1.60 2.35
C TYR A 22 12.08 1.83 1.96
N THR A 23 12.59 0.94 1.12
CA THR A 23 13.71 1.18 0.23
C THR A 23 13.15 1.72 -1.06
N SER A 24 13.52 2.94 -1.44
CA SER A 24 13.18 3.45 -2.76
C SER A 24 13.75 2.52 -3.85
N PRO A 25 12.91 1.95 -4.74
CA PRO A 25 13.36 1.12 -5.83
C PRO A 25 13.67 1.97 -7.07
N PHE A 26 13.88 3.31 -6.97
CA PHE A 26 14.26 4.13 -8.13
C PHE A 26 15.55 3.55 -8.75
N PRO A 27 15.49 2.80 -9.87
CA PRO A 27 16.60 2.01 -10.36
C PRO A 27 17.48 2.79 -11.35
N PHE A 28 17.38 4.12 -11.38
CA PHE A 28 17.94 4.95 -12.45
C PHE A 28 18.90 6.05 -12.00
N SER A 29 19.53 5.90 -10.83
CA SER A 29 20.74 6.67 -10.52
C SER A 29 21.70 5.84 -9.68
N PHE A 30 22.81 5.43 -10.30
CA PHE A 30 23.92 4.70 -9.69
C PHE A 30 24.71 5.52 -8.63
N ALA A 31 24.18 6.67 -8.16
CA ALA A 31 24.91 7.57 -7.26
C ALA A 31 24.06 8.21 -6.14
N ALA A 32 22.80 7.81 -5.93
CA ALA A 32 22.00 8.35 -4.83
C ALA A 32 21.90 7.30 -3.70
N ASN A 33 22.50 7.60 -2.55
CA ASN A 33 22.35 6.84 -1.32
C ASN A 33 20.88 6.44 -1.13
N GLN A 34 20.64 5.15 -0.95
CA GLN A 34 19.36 4.58 -0.54
C GLN A 34 18.90 5.31 0.72
N MET A 35 17.91 6.21 0.60
CA MET A 35 17.29 6.80 1.77
C MET A 35 16.24 5.81 2.26
N GLU A 36 16.56 5.11 3.34
CA GLU A 36 15.61 4.22 4.01
C GLU A 36 14.93 4.99 5.13
N ALA A 37 13.60 5.05 5.07
CA ALA A 37 12.78 5.60 6.14
C ALA A 37 12.45 4.48 7.14
N TYR A 38 12.78 4.67 8.41
CA TYR A 38 12.39 3.77 9.49
C TYR A 38 11.57 4.50 10.54
N ILE A 39 10.57 3.85 11.11
CA ILE A 39 9.87 4.38 12.28
C ILE A 39 10.79 4.27 13.50
N LYS A 40 10.93 5.35 14.27
CA LYS A 40 11.63 5.30 15.55
C LYS A 40 10.90 4.33 16.50
N SER A 41 11.63 3.44 17.15
CA SER A 41 11.05 2.41 18.02
C SER A 41 11.75 2.38 19.36
N ALA A 42 10.98 2.23 20.44
CA ALA A 42 11.51 2.21 21.81
C ALA A 42 12.31 0.95 22.14
N ILE A 43 12.19 -0.12 21.34
CA ILE A 43 12.88 -1.40 21.58
C ILE A 43 14.25 -1.49 20.90
N ARG A 44 14.66 -0.46 20.15
CA ARG A 44 15.93 -0.47 19.41
C ARG A 44 17.09 -0.09 20.31
N SER A 45 18.22 -0.79 20.17
CA SER A 45 19.44 -0.41 20.88
C SER A 45 20.02 0.90 20.33
N PRO A 46 20.60 1.77 21.18
CA PRO A 46 21.25 3.00 20.73
C PRO A 46 22.41 2.77 19.75
N THR A 47 23.13 1.65 19.90
CA THR A 47 24.25 1.29 19.02
C THR A 47 23.78 0.97 17.61
N TYR A 48 22.69 0.22 17.46
CA TYR A 48 22.12 -0.10 16.16
C TYR A 48 21.43 1.11 15.53
N GLU A 49 20.81 1.98 16.34
CA GLU A 49 20.27 3.26 15.86
C GLU A 49 21.36 4.14 15.26
N ALA A 50 22.52 4.26 15.92
CA ALA A 50 23.66 5.02 15.40
C ALA A 50 24.24 4.40 14.11
N GLU A 51 24.26 3.07 14.00
CA GLU A 51 24.69 2.37 12.78
C GLU A 51 23.74 2.63 11.60
N LEU A 52 22.43 2.67 11.84
CA LEU A 52 21.45 3.00 10.80
C LEU A 52 21.63 4.47 10.35
N ILE A 53 21.78 5.39 11.30
CA ILE A 53 22.02 6.81 10.98
C ILE A 53 23.31 6.98 10.17
N SER A 54 24.39 6.25 10.51
CA SER A 54 25.66 6.33 9.78
C SER A 54 25.56 5.80 8.34
N LYS A 55 24.57 4.93 8.08
CA LYS A 55 24.23 4.43 6.74
C LYS A 55 23.26 5.33 5.96
N GLY A 56 22.83 6.46 6.54
CA GLY A 56 21.94 7.41 5.89
C GLY A 56 20.45 7.14 6.13
N VAL A 57 20.11 6.32 7.12
CA VAL A 57 18.72 6.13 7.57
C VAL A 57 18.25 7.38 8.30
N GLU A 58 17.10 7.90 7.87
CA GLU A 58 16.38 8.93 8.61
C GLU A 58 15.16 8.32 9.29
N PHE A 59 15.03 8.60 10.59
CA PHE A 59 13.91 8.08 11.37
C PHE A 59 12.71 8.99 11.29
N ALA A 60 11.59 8.43 10.86
CA ALA A 60 10.28 9.06 11.00
C ALA A 60 9.77 8.92 12.45
N PRO A 61 9.18 9.98 13.01
CA PRO A 61 8.56 9.94 14.33
C PRO A 61 7.30 9.06 14.32
N GLN A 62 6.96 8.43 15.46
CA GLN A 62 5.81 7.54 15.56
C GLN A 62 4.47 8.28 15.31
N GLU A 63 4.44 9.58 15.59
CA GLU A 63 3.31 10.47 15.38
C GLU A 63 2.89 10.51 13.89
N ASP A 64 3.83 10.36 12.96
CA ASP A 64 3.54 10.39 11.53
C ASP A 64 2.81 9.13 11.06
N VAL A 65 3.07 8.00 11.73
CA VAL A 65 2.28 6.77 11.56
C VAL A 65 0.85 7.04 11.98
N ALA A 66 0.64 7.62 13.16
CA ALA A 66 -0.70 7.93 13.64
C ALA A 66 -1.45 8.88 12.69
N LYS A 67 -0.79 9.92 12.17
CA LYS A 67 -1.37 10.82 11.16
C LYS A 67 -1.78 10.08 9.89
N CYS A 68 -0.96 9.16 9.39
CA CYS A 68 -1.27 8.33 8.23
C CYS A 68 -2.52 7.48 8.47
N PHE A 69 -2.62 6.81 9.63
CA PHE A 69 -3.82 6.04 9.99
C PHE A 69 -5.05 6.92 10.18
N MET A 70 -4.90 8.13 10.73
CA MET A 70 -6.00 9.10 10.82
C MET A 70 -6.49 9.55 9.44
N ARG A 71 -5.57 9.74 8.48
CA ARG A 71 -5.91 10.04 7.09
C ARG A 71 -6.69 8.89 6.46
N ILE A 72 -6.23 7.65 6.61
CA ILE A 72 -6.95 6.45 6.17
C ILE A 72 -8.34 6.39 6.81
N ALA A 73 -8.47 6.64 8.11
CA ALA A 73 -9.75 6.56 8.80
C ALA A 73 -10.76 7.62 8.29
N THR A 74 -10.30 8.85 8.02
CA THR A 74 -11.18 10.01 7.77
C THR A 74 -11.42 10.29 6.28
N ASP A 75 -10.49 9.95 5.41
CA ASP A 75 -10.61 10.21 3.97
C ASP A 75 -11.03 8.97 3.19
N ARG A 76 -12.24 9.03 2.62
CA ARG A 76 -12.78 7.95 1.79
C ARG A 76 -12.20 7.92 0.38
N SER A 77 -11.60 9.01 -0.11
CA SER A 77 -11.06 9.12 -1.46
C SER A 77 -9.78 8.30 -1.67
N ILE A 78 -9.04 8.03 -0.60
CA ILE A 78 -7.77 7.28 -0.66
C ILE A 78 -7.94 5.77 -0.52
N ASN A 79 -9.16 5.23 -0.65
CA ASN A 79 -9.37 3.79 -0.56
C ASN A 79 -8.55 3.05 -1.61
N GLY A 80 -7.74 2.06 -1.19
CA GLY A 80 -6.97 1.25 -2.12
C GLY A 80 -5.57 1.74 -2.42
N HIS A 81 -5.16 2.86 -1.84
CA HIS A 81 -3.83 3.43 -2.00
C HIS A 81 -2.81 2.79 -1.04
N SER A 82 -1.57 2.70 -1.51
CA SER A 82 -0.39 2.41 -0.72
C SER A 82 0.20 3.71 -0.20
N LEU A 83 0.16 3.87 1.11
CA LEU A 83 0.80 4.99 1.79
C LEU A 83 2.11 4.53 2.39
N MET A 84 3.09 5.40 2.39
CA MET A 84 4.42 5.16 2.91
C MET A 84 4.73 6.17 3.97
N ILE A 85 5.25 5.70 5.10
CA ILE A 85 5.76 6.58 6.14
C ILE A 85 7.14 7.08 5.70
N THR A 86 7.34 8.39 5.80
CA THR A 86 8.55 9.05 5.31
C THR A 86 9.05 10.06 6.33
N PRO A 87 10.36 10.32 6.41
CA PRO A 87 10.86 11.44 7.17
C PRO A 87 10.34 12.78 6.63
N ALA A 88 10.42 13.80 7.48
CA ALA A 88 10.00 15.17 7.15
C ALA A 88 10.78 15.78 5.97
N SER A 89 11.98 15.26 5.68
CA SER A 89 12.80 15.63 4.52
C SER A 89 12.16 15.22 3.18
N VAL A 90 11.30 14.20 3.17
CA VAL A 90 10.62 13.69 1.97
C VAL A 90 9.19 14.20 1.88
N ALA A 91 8.41 14.09 2.97
CA ALA A 91 7.06 14.64 3.03
C ALA A 91 6.81 15.29 4.39
N LYS A 92 6.30 16.53 4.38
CA LYS A 92 6.07 17.32 5.61
C LYS A 92 5.01 16.69 6.51
N GLU A 93 4.08 15.98 5.90
CA GLU A 93 2.99 15.26 6.53
C GLU A 93 3.47 13.99 7.26
N GLY A 94 4.71 13.55 6.98
CA GLY A 94 5.30 12.34 7.55
C GLY A 94 4.91 11.05 6.85
N PHE A 95 4.11 11.16 5.80
CA PHE A 95 3.75 10.06 4.92
C PHE A 95 3.41 10.60 3.54
N MET A 96 3.50 9.73 2.53
CA MET A 96 3.11 10.05 1.16
C MET A 96 2.42 8.87 0.49
N ASP A 97 1.60 9.16 -0.51
CA ASP A 97 1.09 8.16 -1.42
C ASP A 97 2.17 7.79 -2.43
N ILE A 98 2.41 6.48 -2.62
CA ILE A 98 3.44 6.02 -3.55
C ILE A 98 2.88 5.74 -4.94
N ASP A 99 1.55 5.68 -5.10
CA ASP A 99 0.86 5.46 -6.39
C ASP A 99 1.44 4.29 -7.22
N MET A 100 1.91 3.25 -6.54
CA MET A 100 2.47 2.04 -7.17
C MET A 100 1.52 0.84 -7.08
N ASP A 101 0.25 1.07 -6.76
CA ASP A 101 -0.74 0.02 -6.56
C ASP A 101 -1.29 -0.57 -7.84
N ASP A 102 -1.25 0.18 -8.94
CA ASP A 102 -1.83 -0.24 -10.21
C ASP A 102 -0.82 -0.28 -11.33
N TYR A 103 -0.94 -1.30 -12.18
CA TYR A 103 -0.23 -1.28 -13.44
C TYR A 103 -0.95 -0.32 -14.38
N THR A 104 -0.23 0.68 -14.85
CA THR A 104 -0.72 1.69 -15.79
C THR A 104 -0.77 1.15 -17.22
N GLU A 105 -0.01 0.09 -17.53
CA GLU A 105 0.06 -0.51 -18.87
C GLU A 105 0.47 -1.99 -18.89
N GLY A 106 0.46 -2.58 -20.08
CA GLY A 106 1.02 -3.90 -20.36
C GLY A 106 0.14 -5.10 -19.97
N TYR A 107 0.76 -6.27 -19.91
CA TYR A 107 0.11 -7.54 -19.60
C TYR A 107 -0.59 -7.50 -18.24
N PHE A 108 0.08 -7.02 -17.20
CA PHE A 108 -0.46 -7.05 -15.84
C PHE A 108 -1.63 -6.10 -15.64
N LYS A 109 -1.69 -4.94 -16.31
CA LYS A 109 -2.90 -4.11 -16.33
C LYS A 109 -4.09 -4.87 -16.88
N ARG A 110 -3.93 -5.48 -18.07
CA ARG A 110 -5.01 -6.26 -18.69
C ARG A 110 -5.48 -7.40 -17.79
N THR A 111 -4.53 -8.11 -17.16
CA THR A 111 -4.86 -9.17 -16.20
C THR A 111 -5.65 -8.63 -15.00
N GLN A 112 -5.28 -7.47 -14.45
CA GLN A 112 -6.02 -6.84 -13.36
C GLN A 112 -7.46 -6.46 -13.78
N ASP A 113 -7.64 -5.95 -15.00
CA ASP A 113 -8.96 -5.56 -15.52
C ASP A 113 -9.83 -6.78 -15.85
N VAL A 114 -9.22 -7.90 -16.25
CA VAL A 114 -9.93 -9.17 -16.50
C VAL A 114 -10.34 -9.82 -15.18
N GLN A 115 -9.46 -9.86 -14.17
CA GLN A 115 -9.79 -10.43 -12.87
C GLN A 115 -11.01 -9.74 -12.24
N LEU A 116 -11.10 -8.41 -12.33
CA LEU A 116 -12.26 -7.65 -11.88
C LEU A 116 -13.59 -8.02 -12.56
N ARG A 117 -13.55 -8.52 -13.80
CA ARG A 117 -14.75 -8.92 -14.55
C ARG A 117 -15.13 -10.39 -14.37
N ILE A 118 -14.19 -11.20 -13.87
CA ILE A 118 -14.38 -12.64 -13.64
C ILE A 118 -14.79 -12.90 -12.18
N ILE A 119 -14.24 -12.12 -11.25
CA ILE A 119 -14.60 -12.19 -9.84
C ILE A 119 -15.91 -11.44 -9.68
N GLU A 120 -16.99 -12.20 -9.51
CA GLU A 120 -18.34 -11.67 -9.30
C GLU A 120 -18.76 -11.81 -7.83
N ASP A 121 -17.86 -12.21 -6.93
CA ASP A 121 -18.15 -12.61 -5.55
C ASP A 121 -18.80 -11.49 -4.72
N GLN A 122 -20.10 -11.64 -4.42
CA GLN A 122 -20.83 -10.71 -3.54
C GLN A 122 -21.20 -11.37 -2.22
N TRP A 123 -21.03 -10.64 -1.12
CA TRP A 123 -21.41 -11.10 0.22
C TRP A 123 -22.81 -10.61 0.58
N VAL A 124 -23.82 -11.02 -0.21
CA VAL A 124 -25.24 -10.78 0.08
C VAL A 124 -25.96 -12.11 0.32
N GLU A 125 -26.94 -12.12 1.22
CA GLU A 125 -27.68 -13.34 1.58
C GLU A 125 -28.41 -13.90 0.36
N GLY A 126 -28.22 -15.20 0.08
CA GLY A 126 -28.78 -15.85 -1.12
C GLY A 126 -28.04 -15.53 -2.42
N TRP A 127 -26.91 -14.84 -2.37
CA TRP A 127 -26.09 -14.62 -3.56
C TRP A 127 -25.47 -15.92 -4.07
N GLU A 128 -25.51 -16.09 -5.38
CA GLU A 128 -24.80 -17.15 -6.06
C GLU A 128 -24.02 -16.62 -7.26
N LYS A 129 -22.82 -17.14 -7.45
CA LYS A 129 -21.99 -16.84 -8.62
C LYS A 129 -22.76 -17.14 -9.91
N GLY A 130 -22.85 -16.16 -10.80
CA GLY A 130 -23.56 -16.28 -12.08
C GLY A 130 -22.86 -17.18 -13.09
N ARG A 131 -21.61 -17.58 -12.81
CA ARG A 131 -20.80 -18.46 -13.63
C ARG A 131 -20.43 -19.78 -12.92
N THR A 132 -20.31 -20.85 -13.70
CA THR A 132 -19.85 -22.16 -13.23
C THR A 132 -18.36 -22.15 -12.92
N ALA A 133 -17.85 -23.18 -12.23
CA ALA A 133 -16.42 -23.33 -11.95
C ALA A 133 -15.57 -23.39 -13.22
N GLU A 134 -16.14 -23.90 -14.33
CA GLU A 134 -15.51 -23.95 -15.66
C GLU A 134 -15.67 -22.64 -16.46
N GLY A 135 -16.33 -21.61 -15.92
CA GLY A 135 -16.48 -20.29 -16.53
C GLY A 135 -17.70 -20.12 -17.46
N GLY A 136 -18.59 -21.11 -17.55
CA GLY A 136 -19.86 -21.01 -18.29
C GLY A 136 -20.87 -20.13 -17.56
N LYS A 137 -21.87 -19.56 -18.25
CA LYS A 137 -23.01 -18.91 -17.57
C LYS A 137 -23.90 -19.98 -16.93
N LYS A 138 -24.36 -19.76 -15.70
CA LYS A 138 -25.41 -20.59 -15.10
C LYS A 138 -26.71 -20.44 -15.92
N PRO A 139 -27.49 -21.52 -16.08
CA PRO A 139 -28.76 -21.51 -16.81
C PRO A 139 -29.79 -20.57 -16.21
#